data_AF-A0ABD3WB23-F1
#
_entry.id   AF-A0ABD3WB23-F1
#
_cell.length_a   1.000
_cell.length_b   1.000
_cell.length_c   1.000
_cell.angle_alpha   90.00
_cell.angle_beta   90.00
_cell.angle_gamma   90.00
#
_symmetry.space_group_name_H-M   'P 1'
#
loop_
_entity.id
_entity.type
_entity.pdbx_description
1 polymer ?
#
loop_
_entity_poly.entity_id
_entity_poly.type
_entity_poly.pdbx_seq_one_letter_code
_entity_poly.pdbx_strand_id
1 'polypeptide(L)'
;MSSLSRLLVASADDNELDTLNEISETRKLNDDFSLDPHLDHDEAIGNFPCLTNYLPFYSVLIKAIYPVYLAIGILLSITGFVKFYGCPLEPELPFFLIIEGVAIFVKIIIRTSYYSFGSDQKNHKNIEPSSSNYFQDSLHILITLFLVLWSITGCILVYGMYDKVQLERPDLPEYCDITLYMTAFSIATLLCAVVTVATMGQLCLLIIWVYKNKCSCTE
;
A
#
# COMPACT_ATOMS: atom_id res chain seq x y z
N MET A 1 -25.37 29.80 57.37
CA MET A 1 -24.60 29.11 56.31
C MET A 1 -23.96 27.87 56.91
N SER A 2 -24.59 26.69 56.79
CA SER A 2 -23.97 25.34 56.89
C SER A 2 -25.01 24.21 56.99
N SER A 3 -26.31 24.51 57.15
CA SER A 3 -27.40 23.51 57.20
C SER A 3 -27.84 22.93 55.84
N LEU A 4 -26.99 23.01 54.80
CA LEU A 4 -27.25 22.43 53.48
C LEU A 4 -26.25 21.33 53.08
N SER A 5 -25.27 21.01 53.93
CA SER A 5 -24.19 20.06 53.60
C SER A 5 -24.46 18.60 53.99
N ARG A 6 -25.53 18.32 54.75
CA ARG A 6 -25.81 16.98 55.31
C ARG A 6 -26.90 16.19 54.59
N LEU A 7 -27.55 16.77 53.58
CA LEU A 7 -28.64 16.14 52.83
C LEU A 7 -28.24 15.63 51.43
N LEU A 8 -26.97 15.77 51.02
CA LEU A 8 -26.49 15.33 49.70
C LEU A 8 -25.51 14.14 49.70
N VAL A 9 -25.12 13.61 50.87
CA VAL A 9 -24.16 12.48 50.93
C VAL A 9 -24.86 11.13 51.19
N ALA A 10 -26.15 11.14 51.52
CA ALA A 10 -26.92 9.92 51.79
C ALA A 10 -27.56 9.26 50.55
N SER A 11 -27.20 9.68 49.32
CA SER A 11 -27.69 9.05 48.07
C SER A 11 -26.57 8.65 47.10
N ALA A 12 -25.32 8.54 47.58
CA ALA A 12 -24.16 8.24 46.74
C ALA A 12 -23.63 6.80 46.86
N ASP A 13 -24.22 5.96 47.72
CA ASP A 13 -23.64 4.66 48.10
C ASP A 13 -23.97 3.50 47.14
N ASP A 14 -25.01 3.60 46.30
CA ASP A 14 -25.40 2.49 45.41
C ASP A 14 -24.74 2.55 44.02
N ASN A 15 -24.30 3.74 43.60
CA ASN A 15 -23.76 3.97 42.24
C ASN A 15 -22.24 3.75 42.16
N GLU A 16 -21.56 3.70 43.32
CA GLU A 16 -20.11 3.49 43.42
C GLU A 16 -19.75 1.99 43.32
N LEU A 17 -20.67 1.09 43.66
CA LEU A 17 -20.44 -0.36 43.62
C LEU A 17 -20.49 -0.92 42.18
N ASP A 18 -21.37 -0.38 41.33
CA ASP A 18 -21.44 -0.75 39.91
C ASP A 18 -20.25 -0.20 39.12
N THR A 19 -19.80 1.02 39.42
CA THR A 19 -18.58 1.59 38.81
C THR A 19 -17.32 0.86 39.26
N LEU A 20 -17.24 0.40 40.51
CA LEU A 20 -16.12 -0.43 40.98
C LEU A 20 -16.07 -1.81 40.30
N ASN A 21 -17.23 -2.40 39.98
CA ASN A 21 -17.28 -3.67 39.23
C ASN A 21 -16.82 -3.49 37.78
N GLU A 22 -17.23 -2.43 37.10
CA GLU A 22 -16.81 -2.12 35.71
C GLU A 22 -15.31 -1.76 35.63
N ILE A 23 -14.77 -1.08 36.65
CA ILE A 23 -13.33 -0.82 36.80
C ILE A 23 -12.55 -2.11 37.12
N SER A 24 -13.15 -3.07 37.82
CA SER A 24 -12.50 -4.37 38.12
C SER A 24 -12.41 -5.27 36.88
N GLU A 25 -13.41 -5.22 36.00
CA GLU A 25 -13.48 -6.02 34.78
C GLU A 25 -12.54 -5.46 33.69
N THR A 26 -12.43 -4.14 33.59
CA THR A 26 -11.42 -3.47 32.74
C THR A 26 -10.00 -3.64 33.27
N ARG A 27 -9.77 -3.69 34.59
CA ARG A 27 -8.46 -4.02 35.16
C ARG A 27 -8.03 -5.46 34.83
N LYS A 28 -8.96 -6.42 34.90
CA LYS A 28 -8.70 -7.82 34.48
C LYS A 28 -8.36 -7.95 32.99
N LEU A 29 -8.95 -7.12 32.12
CA LEU A 29 -8.62 -7.10 30.69
C LEU A 29 -7.29 -6.41 30.38
N ASN A 30 -6.88 -5.45 31.23
CA ASN A 30 -5.59 -4.75 31.09
C ASN A 30 -4.42 -5.52 31.70
N ASP A 31 -4.66 -6.38 32.70
CA ASP A 31 -3.64 -7.25 33.29
C ASP A 31 -3.19 -8.37 32.31
N ASP A 32 -4.03 -8.79 31.36
CA ASP A 32 -3.62 -9.62 30.21
C ASP A 32 -2.73 -8.84 29.21
N PHE A 33 -2.70 -7.51 29.29
CA PHE A 33 -1.88 -6.62 28.47
C PHE A 33 -0.69 -6.03 29.26
N SER A 34 -0.34 -6.62 30.40
CA SER A 34 0.85 -6.23 31.16
C SER A 34 2.05 -7.07 30.74
N LEU A 35 2.70 -6.55 29.70
CA LEU A 35 4.01 -6.92 29.17
C LEU A 35 5.04 -7.14 30.29
N ASP A 36 5.54 -8.36 30.43
CA ASP A 36 6.67 -8.68 31.31
C ASP A 36 7.94 -7.97 30.79
N PRO A 37 8.61 -7.09 31.57
CA PRO A 37 9.74 -6.30 31.08
C PRO A 37 11.09 -7.00 31.28
N HIS A 38 11.11 -8.32 31.43
CA HIS A 38 12.34 -9.05 31.78
C HIS A 38 12.38 -10.46 31.19
N LEU A 39 12.38 -10.60 29.86
CA LEU A 39 12.86 -11.83 29.22
C LEU A 39 13.44 -11.54 27.82
N ASP A 40 14.77 -11.49 27.80
CA ASP A 40 15.71 -11.65 26.68
C ASP A 40 15.28 -11.15 25.29
N HIS A 41 15.65 -9.90 25.04
CA HIS A 41 15.51 -9.19 23.77
C HIS A 41 16.39 -9.75 22.62
N ASP A 42 17.12 -10.85 22.83
CA ASP A 42 18.19 -11.32 21.93
C ASP A 42 17.94 -12.69 21.26
N GLU A 43 16.91 -13.47 21.62
CA GLU A 43 16.68 -14.81 21.01
C GLU A 43 15.50 -14.91 20.01
N ALA A 44 14.66 -13.88 19.87
CA ALA A 44 13.58 -13.89 18.87
C ALA A 44 14.04 -13.64 17.41
N ILE A 45 15.34 -13.41 17.19
CA ILE A 45 15.97 -13.32 15.85
C ILE A 45 16.50 -14.70 15.40
N GLY A 46 16.38 -15.72 16.25
CA GLY A 46 16.79 -17.09 15.99
C GLY A 46 15.87 -17.83 15.01
N ASN A 47 16.25 -17.80 13.73
CA ASN A 47 16.07 -18.91 12.80
C ASN A 47 14.65 -19.15 12.22
N PHE A 48 14.19 -18.25 11.33
CA PHE A 48 13.23 -18.59 10.27
C PHE A 48 13.97 -18.87 8.95
N PRO A 49 14.53 -20.07 8.72
CA PRO A 49 15.36 -20.37 7.55
C PRO A 49 14.62 -20.17 6.21
N CYS A 50 13.29 -20.24 6.19
CA CYS A 50 12.49 -19.99 4.98
C CYS A 50 12.36 -18.49 4.64
N LEU A 51 12.28 -17.60 5.63
CA LEU A 51 12.13 -16.16 5.41
C LEU A 51 13.49 -15.52 5.07
N THR A 52 14.54 -15.93 5.78
CA THR A 52 15.90 -15.38 5.62
C THR A 52 16.54 -15.76 4.28
N ASN A 53 16.24 -16.93 3.69
CA ASN A 53 16.73 -17.31 2.35
C ASN A 53 15.90 -16.72 1.20
N TYR A 54 14.60 -16.42 1.41
CA TYR A 54 13.73 -15.88 0.37
C TYR A 54 13.87 -14.35 0.21
N LEU A 55 14.11 -13.62 1.31
CA LEU A 55 14.31 -12.17 1.32
C LEU A 55 15.42 -11.64 0.38
N PRO A 56 16.64 -12.21 0.34
CA PRO A 56 17.71 -11.67 -0.50
C PRO A 56 17.40 -11.88 -1.99
N PHE A 57 16.90 -13.06 -2.38
CA PHE A 57 16.49 -13.33 -3.78
C PHE A 57 15.34 -12.43 -4.21
N TYR A 58 14.31 -12.29 -3.38
CA TYR A 58 13.18 -11.40 -3.65
C TYR A 58 13.62 -9.93 -3.80
N SER A 59 14.57 -9.48 -2.97
CA SER A 59 15.10 -8.11 -3.04
C SER A 59 15.89 -7.82 -4.33
N VAL A 60 16.62 -8.82 -4.85
CA VAL A 60 17.37 -8.72 -6.11
C VAL A 60 16.41 -8.74 -7.30
N LEU A 61 15.41 -9.63 -7.27
CA LEU A 61 14.39 -9.74 -8.31
C LEU A 61 13.57 -8.45 -8.42
N ILE A 62 13.12 -7.85 -7.31
CA ILE A 62 12.38 -6.57 -7.32
C ILE A 62 13.21 -5.46 -7.99
N LYS A 63 14.51 -5.38 -7.66
CA LYS A 63 15.41 -4.37 -8.22
C LYS A 63 15.62 -4.57 -9.73
N ALA A 64 15.68 -5.81 -10.19
CA ALA A 64 15.84 -6.13 -11.62
C ALA A 64 14.56 -5.87 -12.42
N ILE A 65 13.39 -6.01 -11.80
CA ILE A 65 12.08 -5.80 -12.43
C ILE A 65 11.77 -4.30 -12.59
N TYR A 66 12.23 -3.46 -11.68
CA TYR A 66 12.03 -2.00 -11.71
C TYR A 66 12.44 -1.29 -13.02
N PRO A 67 13.64 -1.52 -13.61
CA PRO A 67 14.03 -0.90 -14.88
C PRO A 67 13.19 -1.40 -16.06
N VAL A 68 12.67 -2.63 -16.00
CA VAL A 68 11.77 -3.16 -17.04
C VAL A 68 10.44 -2.40 -17.01
N TYR A 69 9.85 -2.21 -15.82
CA TYR A 69 8.66 -1.37 -15.68
C TYR A 69 8.90 0.08 -16.11
N LEU A 70 10.09 0.62 -15.86
CA LEU A 70 10.47 1.95 -16.35
C LEU A 70 10.42 2.02 -17.88
N ALA A 71 11.08 1.07 -18.55
CA ALA A 71 11.12 1.03 -20.01
C ALA A 71 9.71 0.90 -20.62
N ILE A 72 8.88 0.03 -20.02
CA ILE A 72 7.47 -0.10 -20.39
C ILE A 72 6.75 1.24 -20.22
N GLY A 73 6.86 1.90 -19.06
CA GLY A 73 6.23 3.20 -18.79
C GLY A 73 6.59 4.29 -19.82
N ILE A 74 7.83 4.29 -20.35
CA ILE A 74 8.24 5.22 -21.43
C ILE A 74 7.45 4.91 -22.70
N LEU A 75 7.45 3.64 -23.10
CA LEU A 75 6.78 3.20 -24.32
C LEU A 75 5.29 3.50 -24.27
N LEU A 76 4.66 3.32 -23.10
CA LEU A 76 3.26 3.68 -22.88
C LEU A 76 3.01 5.18 -22.99
N SER A 77 3.85 5.99 -22.35
CA SER A 77 3.74 7.45 -22.42
C SER A 77 3.87 7.94 -23.87
N ILE A 78 4.89 7.46 -24.61
CA ILE A 78 5.10 7.81 -26.01
C ILE A 78 3.91 7.36 -26.87
N THR A 79 3.41 6.14 -26.67
CA THR A 79 2.28 5.62 -27.45
C THR A 79 1.02 6.45 -27.20
N GLY A 80 0.74 6.81 -25.94
CA GLY A 80 -0.36 7.70 -25.59
C GLY A 80 -0.26 9.08 -26.23
N PHE A 81 0.93 9.69 -26.23
CA PHE A 81 1.16 10.99 -26.88
C PHE A 81 1.05 10.93 -28.41
N VAL A 82 1.68 9.94 -29.05
CA VAL A 82 1.69 9.82 -30.51
C VAL A 82 0.31 9.48 -31.06
N LYS A 83 -0.45 8.64 -30.33
CA LYS A 83 -1.79 8.18 -30.71
C LYS A 83 -2.90 8.90 -29.95
N PHE A 84 -2.66 10.14 -29.50
CA PHE A 84 -3.62 10.90 -28.72
C PHE A 84 -4.98 11.07 -29.40
N TYR A 85 -5.00 11.26 -30.73
CA TYR A 85 -6.24 11.32 -31.52
C TYR A 85 -6.63 9.98 -32.17
N GLY A 86 -5.97 8.89 -31.79
CA GLY A 86 -6.14 7.56 -32.39
C GLY A 86 -7.38 6.81 -31.93
N CYS A 87 -8.19 7.38 -31.02
CA CYS A 87 -9.40 6.77 -30.50
C CYS A 87 -10.48 7.84 -30.28
N PRO A 88 -11.27 8.21 -31.31
CA PRO A 88 -12.40 9.13 -31.16
C PRO A 88 -13.49 8.58 -30.23
N LEU A 89 -13.57 7.26 -30.10
CA LEU A 89 -14.56 6.58 -29.28
C LEU A 89 -14.39 6.88 -27.77
N GLU A 90 -13.16 6.95 -27.27
CA GLU A 90 -12.87 7.22 -25.86
C GLU A 90 -11.62 8.10 -25.72
N PRO A 91 -11.77 9.44 -25.67
CA PRO A 91 -10.64 10.37 -25.63
C PRO A 91 -9.87 10.33 -24.29
N GLU A 92 -10.43 9.69 -23.27
CA GLU A 92 -9.79 9.49 -21.95
C GLU A 92 -8.75 8.35 -21.97
N LEU A 93 -8.78 7.47 -22.97
CA LEU A 93 -7.90 6.29 -23.06
C LEU A 93 -6.40 6.66 -23.17
N PRO A 94 -5.99 7.62 -24.02
CA PRO A 94 -4.59 8.06 -24.08
C PRO A 94 -4.13 8.74 -22.78
N PHE A 95 -5.03 9.47 -22.09
CA PHE A 95 -4.72 10.08 -20.79
C PHE A 95 -4.45 9.04 -19.71
N PHE A 96 -5.22 7.95 -19.71
CA PHE A 96 -4.97 6.80 -18.85
C PHE A 96 -3.53 6.29 -18.98
N LEU A 97 -3.08 6.03 -20.21
CA LEU A 97 -1.72 5.54 -20.50
C LEU A 97 -0.61 6.52 -20.06
N ILE A 98 -0.82 7.82 -20.27
CA ILE A 98 0.18 8.85 -19.91
C ILE A 98 0.30 8.97 -18.40
N ILE A 99 -0.81 9.09 -17.67
CA ILE A 99 -0.80 9.26 -16.22
C ILE A 99 -0.21 8.04 -15.54
N GLU A 100 -0.54 6.84 -16.03
CA GLU A 100 0.02 5.59 -15.53
C GLU A 100 1.54 5.53 -15.72
N GLY A 101 2.04 5.84 -16.93
CA GLY A 101 3.47 5.89 -17.21
C GLY A 101 4.20 6.91 -16.33
N VAL A 102 3.67 8.13 -16.23
CA VAL A 102 4.27 9.21 -15.41
C VAL A 102 4.28 8.85 -13.92
N ALA A 103 3.22 8.25 -13.39
CA ALA A 103 3.15 7.87 -11.99
C ALA A 103 4.20 6.79 -11.63
N ILE A 104 4.45 5.84 -12.53
CA ILE A 104 5.55 4.87 -12.40
C ILE A 104 6.90 5.60 -12.37
N PHE A 105 7.11 6.54 -13.29
CA PHE A 105 8.32 7.37 -13.36
C PHE A 105 8.62 8.12 -12.05
N VAL A 106 7.62 8.85 -11.55
CA VAL A 106 7.75 9.64 -10.32
C VAL A 106 8.12 8.74 -9.15
N LYS A 107 7.48 7.56 -9.03
CA LYS A 107 7.82 6.57 -8.01
C LYS A 107 9.28 6.13 -8.05
N ILE A 108 9.82 5.92 -9.25
CA ILE A 108 11.21 5.49 -9.43
C ILE A 108 12.20 6.59 -9.06
N ILE A 109 11.90 7.83 -9.47
CA ILE A 109 12.73 9.00 -9.17
C ILE A 109 12.79 9.23 -7.65
N ILE A 110 11.65 9.22 -6.96
CA ILE A 110 11.59 9.35 -5.50
C ILE A 110 12.43 8.28 -4.82
N ARG A 111 12.31 7.02 -5.26
CA ARG A 111 13.09 5.90 -4.69
C ARG A 111 14.59 6.04 -4.95
N THR A 112 14.98 6.48 -6.14
CA THR A 112 16.39 6.61 -6.54
C THR A 112 17.05 7.79 -5.83
N SER A 113 16.35 8.91 -5.68
CA SER A 113 16.82 10.08 -4.95
C SER A 113 17.20 9.74 -3.50
N TYR A 114 16.42 8.88 -2.85
CA TYR A 114 16.69 8.40 -1.49
C TYR A 114 18.00 7.59 -1.40
N TYR A 115 18.21 6.64 -2.31
CA TYR A 115 19.44 5.82 -2.30
C TYR A 115 20.70 6.66 -2.57
N SER A 116 20.59 7.68 -3.43
CA SER A 116 21.72 8.55 -3.75
C SER A 116 22.09 9.48 -2.59
N PHE A 117 21.10 10.04 -1.87
CA PHE A 117 21.34 10.94 -0.74
C PHE A 117 21.63 10.21 0.58
N GLY A 118 21.11 8.99 0.78
CA GLY A 118 21.34 8.20 2.01
C GLY A 118 22.70 7.49 2.07
N SER A 119 23.47 7.47 0.97
CA SER A 119 24.76 6.79 0.92
C SER A 119 25.89 7.55 1.63
N ASP A 120 25.78 8.87 1.80
CA ASP A 120 26.76 9.69 2.53
C ASP A 120 26.58 9.66 4.05
N GLN A 121 25.44 9.19 4.58
CA GLN A 121 25.18 9.18 6.02
C GLN A 121 25.66 7.92 6.77
N LYS A 122 26.20 6.91 6.06
CA LYS A 122 26.66 5.67 6.71
C LYS A 122 27.89 5.82 7.62
N ASN A 123 28.50 7.01 7.66
CA ASN A 123 29.62 7.31 8.57
C ASN A 123 29.25 8.06 9.85
N HIS A 124 27.99 8.45 10.07
CA HIS A 124 27.59 9.12 11.31
C HIS A 124 26.53 8.29 12.06
N LYS A 125 27.02 7.46 12.98
CA LYS A 125 26.22 6.94 14.09
C LYS A 125 25.62 8.14 14.84
N ASN A 126 24.30 8.15 15.04
CA ASN A 126 23.50 9.19 15.72
C ASN A 126 23.00 10.34 14.83
N ILE A 127 22.11 10.05 13.88
CA ILE A 127 21.20 11.05 13.34
C ILE A 127 19.78 10.55 13.61
N GLU A 128 19.03 11.29 14.44
CA GLU A 128 17.59 11.13 14.65
C GLU A 128 16.85 10.97 13.30
N PRO A 129 15.70 10.29 13.24
CA PRO A 129 14.91 10.21 12.02
C PRO A 129 14.54 11.63 11.57
N SER A 130 15.31 12.19 10.64
CA SER A 130 15.07 13.48 10.03
C SER A 130 13.62 13.54 9.57
N SER A 131 12.92 14.63 9.89
CA SER A 131 11.54 14.92 9.48
C SER A 131 11.30 14.79 7.96
N SER A 132 12.37 14.76 7.15
CA SER A 132 12.34 14.42 5.72
C SER A 132 11.80 13.02 5.41
N ASN A 133 12.00 12.04 6.31
CA ASN A 133 11.63 10.64 6.06
C ASN A 133 10.11 10.45 6.11
N TYR A 134 9.42 11.08 7.06
CA TYR A 134 7.96 10.99 7.19
C TYR A 134 7.20 11.57 6.00
N PHE A 135 7.68 12.69 5.45
CA PHE A 135 7.08 13.31 4.26
C PHE A 135 7.21 12.40 3.03
N GLN A 136 8.37 11.77 2.86
CA GLN A 136 8.64 10.89 1.73
C GLN A 136 7.86 9.57 1.82
N ASP A 137 7.76 8.97 3.01
CA ASP A 137 6.93 7.79 3.24
C ASP A 137 5.45 8.07 2.98
N SER A 138 4.97 9.24 3.41
CA SER A 138 3.61 9.70 3.14
C SER A 138 3.36 9.88 1.63
N LEU A 139 4.30 10.49 0.90
CA LEU A 139 4.21 10.63 -0.55
C LEU A 139 4.21 9.27 -1.26
N HIS A 140 5.03 8.32 -0.79
CA HIS A 140 5.07 6.98 -1.37
C HIS A 140 3.74 6.25 -1.19
N ILE A 141 3.11 6.36 -0.02
CA ILE A 141 1.78 5.82 0.26
C ILE A 141 0.74 6.50 -0.63
N LEU A 142 0.74 7.83 -0.71
CA LEU A 142 -0.21 8.61 -1.52
C LEU A 142 -0.14 8.23 -3.00
N ILE A 143 1.06 8.18 -3.58
CA ILE A 143 1.27 7.79 -4.98
C ILE A 143 0.84 6.34 -5.21
N THR A 144 1.06 5.46 -4.23
CA THR A 144 0.61 4.06 -4.32
C THR A 144 -0.91 3.96 -4.34
N LEU A 145 -1.60 4.67 -3.45
CA LEU A 145 -3.06 4.72 -3.43
C LEU A 145 -3.61 5.28 -4.74
N PHE A 146 -3.02 6.38 -5.22
CA PHE A 146 -3.37 6.97 -6.50
C PHE A 146 -3.23 5.97 -7.65
N LEU A 147 -2.11 5.26 -7.73
CA LEU A 147 -1.87 4.23 -8.76
C LEU A 147 -2.88 3.07 -8.71
N VAL A 148 -3.27 2.64 -7.51
CA VAL A 148 -4.27 1.57 -7.35
C VAL A 148 -5.63 2.03 -7.84
N LEU A 149 -6.08 3.21 -7.40
CA LEU A 149 -7.35 3.79 -7.86
C LEU A 149 -7.33 4.03 -9.37
N TRP A 150 -6.23 4.56 -9.89
CA TRP A 150 -6.02 4.80 -11.31
C TRP A 150 -6.08 3.49 -12.12
N SER A 151 -5.45 2.43 -11.62
CA SER A 151 -5.50 1.11 -12.25
C SER A 151 -6.93 0.57 -12.34
N ILE A 152 -7.75 0.78 -11.31
CA ILE A 152 -9.16 0.35 -11.32
C ILE A 152 -9.93 1.14 -12.38
N THR A 153 -9.74 2.46 -12.43
CA THR A 153 -10.32 3.30 -13.48
C THR A 153 -9.91 2.83 -14.88
N GLY A 154 -8.65 2.48 -15.07
CA GLY A 154 -8.13 1.91 -16.31
C GLY A 154 -8.83 0.63 -16.74
N CYS A 155 -9.04 -0.29 -15.80
CA CYS A 155 -9.82 -1.50 -16.06
C CYS A 155 -11.24 -1.15 -16.50
N ILE A 156 -11.92 -0.24 -15.79
CA ILE A 156 -13.30 0.16 -16.13
C ILE A 156 -13.36 0.78 -17.53
N LEU A 157 -12.42 1.66 -17.87
CA LEU A 157 -12.33 2.28 -19.19
C LEU A 157 -12.13 1.24 -20.30
N VAL A 158 -11.13 0.38 -20.16
CA VAL A 158 -10.81 -0.64 -21.17
C VAL A 158 -11.96 -1.63 -21.35
N TYR A 159 -12.48 -2.20 -20.24
CA TYR A 159 -13.54 -3.20 -20.31
C TYR A 159 -14.89 -2.59 -20.70
N GLY A 160 -15.14 -1.31 -20.38
CA GLY A 160 -16.37 -0.60 -20.77
C GLY A 160 -16.51 -0.39 -22.28
N MET A 161 -15.39 -0.37 -23.00
CA MET A 161 -15.36 -0.16 -24.45
C MET A 161 -15.19 -1.46 -25.25
N TYR A 162 -14.95 -2.58 -24.57
CA TYR A 162 -14.74 -3.89 -25.19
C TYR A 162 -15.87 -4.29 -26.16
N ASP A 163 -17.13 -3.99 -25.79
CA ASP A 163 -18.30 -4.36 -26.60
C ASP A 163 -18.60 -3.38 -27.74
N LYS A 164 -18.00 -2.18 -27.72
CA LYS A 164 -18.33 -1.06 -28.62
C LYS A 164 -17.21 -0.69 -29.59
N VAL A 165 -16.02 -1.27 -29.41
CA VAL A 165 -14.83 -0.87 -30.17
C VAL A 165 -14.81 -1.48 -31.56
N GLN A 166 -14.64 -0.62 -32.57
CA GLN A 166 -14.36 -1.00 -33.96
C GLN A 166 -12.88 -0.79 -34.26
N LEU A 167 -12.17 -1.83 -34.71
CA LEU A 167 -10.72 -1.76 -34.97
C LEU A 167 -10.36 -1.65 -36.46
N GLU A 168 -11.34 -1.86 -37.35
CA GLU A 168 -11.08 -2.09 -38.77
C GLU A 168 -11.41 -0.88 -39.65
N ARG A 169 -12.33 -0.02 -39.21
CA ARG A 169 -12.91 1.05 -40.03
C ARG A 169 -12.69 2.43 -39.41
N PRO A 170 -11.69 3.20 -39.89
CA PRO A 170 -11.33 4.52 -39.34
C PRO A 170 -12.36 5.62 -39.59
N ASP A 171 -13.34 5.36 -40.46
CA ASP A 171 -14.44 6.25 -40.80
C ASP A 171 -15.59 6.23 -39.77
N LEU A 172 -15.64 5.23 -38.88
CA LEU A 172 -16.67 5.15 -37.85
C LEU A 172 -16.28 5.94 -36.59
N PRO A 173 -17.26 6.55 -35.90
CA PRO A 173 -17.03 7.20 -34.60
C PRO A 173 -16.61 6.20 -33.51
N GLU A 174 -16.91 4.92 -33.70
CA GLU A 174 -16.54 3.81 -32.82
C GLU A 174 -15.13 3.28 -33.07
N TYR A 175 -14.40 3.90 -34.01
CA TYR A 175 -13.04 3.47 -34.34
C TYR A 175 -12.07 3.70 -33.19
N CYS A 176 -11.17 2.75 -32.99
CA CYS A 176 -10.00 2.92 -32.15
C CYS A 176 -8.79 2.22 -32.78
N ASP A 177 -7.62 2.87 -32.73
CA ASP A 177 -6.38 2.28 -33.22
C ASP A 177 -6.07 0.98 -32.46
N ILE A 178 -5.91 -0.11 -33.21
CA ILE A 178 -5.64 -1.45 -32.67
C ILE A 178 -4.43 -1.50 -31.74
N THR A 179 -3.37 -0.75 -32.07
CA THR A 179 -2.14 -0.76 -31.26
C THR A 179 -2.39 -0.07 -29.93
N LEU A 180 -3.09 1.05 -29.95
CA LEU A 180 -3.44 1.81 -28.75
C LEU A 180 -4.36 1.00 -27.83
N TYR A 181 -5.42 0.41 -28.39
CA TYR A 181 -6.38 -0.39 -27.64
C TYR A 181 -5.72 -1.65 -27.04
N MET A 182 -4.98 -2.42 -27.84
CA MET A 182 -4.30 -3.63 -27.36
C MET A 182 -3.26 -3.32 -26.29
N THR A 183 -2.57 -2.18 -26.41
CA THR A 183 -1.59 -1.73 -25.40
C THR A 183 -2.29 -1.38 -24.08
N ALA A 184 -3.36 -0.57 -24.13
CA ALA A 184 -4.14 -0.21 -22.96
C ALA A 184 -4.74 -1.45 -22.28
N PHE A 185 -5.30 -2.37 -23.06
CA PHE A 185 -5.85 -3.63 -22.57
C PHE A 185 -4.81 -4.50 -21.86
N SER A 186 -3.65 -4.67 -22.49
CA SER A 186 -2.56 -5.48 -21.95
C SER A 186 -2.07 -4.92 -20.62
N ILE A 187 -1.88 -3.60 -20.54
CA ILE A 187 -1.38 -2.94 -19.34
C ILE A 187 -2.40 -2.93 -18.21
N ALA A 188 -3.67 -2.62 -18.49
CA ALA A 188 -4.72 -2.67 -17.48
C ALA A 188 -4.83 -4.08 -16.86
N THR A 189 -4.73 -5.12 -17.70
CA THR A 189 -4.75 -6.51 -17.25
C THR A 189 -3.51 -6.84 -16.41
N LEU A 190 -2.31 -6.43 -16.86
CA LEU A 190 -1.06 -6.67 -16.13
C LEU A 190 -1.05 -5.98 -14.77
N LEU A 191 -1.48 -4.72 -14.68
CA LEU A 191 -1.56 -4.00 -13.41
C LEU A 191 -2.54 -4.67 -12.45
N CYS A 192 -3.73 -5.05 -12.92
CA CYS A 192 -4.71 -5.75 -12.11
C CYS A 192 -4.15 -7.08 -11.57
N ALA A 193 -3.46 -7.86 -12.41
CA ALA A 193 -2.78 -9.08 -12.00
C ALA A 193 -1.69 -8.82 -10.95
N VAL A 194 -0.87 -7.79 -11.13
CA VAL A 194 0.20 -7.43 -10.18
C VAL A 194 -0.40 -7.01 -8.83
N VAL A 195 -1.42 -6.16 -8.83
CA VAL A 195 -2.08 -5.68 -7.60
C VAL A 195 -2.69 -6.86 -6.84
N THR A 196 -3.45 -7.73 -7.51
CA THR A 196 -4.10 -8.88 -6.87
C THR A 196 -3.10 -9.88 -6.29
N VAL A 197 -2.03 -10.21 -7.02
CA VAL A 197 -0.96 -11.10 -6.52
C VAL A 197 -0.23 -10.46 -5.34
N ALA A 198 0.06 -9.16 -5.40
CA ALA A 198 0.72 -8.46 -4.31
C ALA A 198 -0.13 -8.44 -3.03
N THR A 199 -1.42 -8.11 -3.15
CA THR A 199 -2.33 -8.07 -1.99
C THR A 199 -2.58 -9.46 -1.41
N MET A 200 -2.74 -10.47 -2.26
CA MET A 200 -2.91 -11.86 -1.80
C MET A 200 -1.65 -12.37 -1.10
N GLY A 201 -0.47 -12.09 -1.65
CA GLY A 201 0.81 -12.44 -1.04
C GLY A 201 1.00 -11.78 0.33
N GLN A 202 0.68 -10.49 0.44
CA GLN A 202 0.73 -9.76 1.72
C GLN A 202 -0.23 -10.36 2.76
N LEU A 203 -1.47 -10.65 2.38
CA LEU A 203 -2.45 -11.25 3.29
C LEU A 203 -2.00 -12.64 3.76
N CYS A 204 -1.49 -13.47 2.86
CA CYS A 204 -0.95 -14.80 3.22
C CYS A 204 0.20 -14.69 4.24
N LEU A 205 1.14 -13.76 4.04
CA LEU A 205 2.25 -13.56 4.97
C LEU A 205 1.77 -13.05 6.33
N LEU A 206 0.80 -12.12 6.36
CA LEU A 206 0.20 -11.63 7.59
C LEU A 206 -0.49 -12.75 8.36
N ILE A 207 -1.25 -13.60 7.67
CA ILE A 207 -1.92 -14.75 8.29
C ILE A 207 -0.87 -15.71 8.90
N ILE A 208 0.17 -16.08 8.15
CA ILE A 208 1.24 -16.95 8.65
C ILE A 208 1.92 -16.33 9.88
N TRP A 209 2.17 -15.01 9.86
CA TRP A 209 2.76 -14.29 10.99
C TRP A 209 1.85 -14.33 12.24
N VAL A 210 0.56 -14.06 12.09
CA VAL A 210 -0.42 -14.12 13.19
C VAL A 210 -0.52 -15.53 13.78
N TYR A 211 -0.60 -16.57 12.93
CA TYR A 211 -0.67 -17.95 13.40
C TYR A 211 0.57 -18.35 14.20
N LYS A 212 1.75 -17.94 13.73
CA LYS A 212 3.00 -18.27 14.40
C LYS A 212 3.14 -17.57 15.74
N ASN A 213 2.75 -16.29 15.83
CA ASN A 213 2.76 -15.57 17.10
C ASN A 213 1.82 -16.19 18.13
N LYS A 214 0.66 -16.70 17.71
CA LYS A 214 -0.25 -17.40 18.63
C LYS A 214 0.34 -18.69 19.18
N CYS A 215 1.09 -19.46 18.39
CA CYS A 215 1.70 -20.71 18.86
C CYS A 215 2.81 -20.48 19.90
N SER A 216 3.56 -19.37 19.80
CA SER A 216 4.61 -19.03 20.78
C SER A 216 4.09 -18.59 22.16
N CYS A 217 2.79 -18.35 22.33
CA CYS A 217 2.20 -17.94 23.62
C CYS A 217 1.59 -19.10 24.43
N THR A 218 1.77 -20.36 23.98
CA THR A 218 1.12 -21.55 24.59
C THR A 218 2.09 -22.55 25.19
N GLU A 219 3.37 -22.23 25.28
CA GLU A 219 4.42 -23.10 25.83
C GLU A 219 4.98 -22.55 27.15
#